data_AF-A0AA38XQQ0-F1
#
_entry.id   AF-A0AA38XQQ0-F1
#
_cell.length_a   1.000
_cell.length_b   1.000
_cell.length_c   1.000
_cell.angle_alpha   90.00
_cell.angle_beta   90.00
_cell.angle_gamma   90.00
#
_symmetry.space_group_name_H-M   'P 1'
#
loop_
_entity.id
_entity.type
_entity.pdbx_description
1 polymer ?
#
loop_
_entity_poly.entity_id
_entity_poly.type
_entity_poly.pdbx_seq_one_letter_code
_entity_poly.pdbx_strand_id
1 'polypeptide(L)'
;MSTDILTQLQTTYDQLLTQFFSTVSYLSQRHPLVAPEPDPSDPYTNPPAVHAQAVQTPTATNPDGGSAQNGGLLPGPEDTDRSVYPLRPASAGTFESAQRELAEDLVAKAQQIEFLISRLPGIGRGEDEQAREIRELVERVRAMEVRRKTKRKEMRETLRKLDGVVLGMAQSVDYEEEEEEEVSNAGHDGANGTVAGV
;
A
#
# COMPACT_ATOMS: atom_id res chain seq x y z
N MET A 1 -11.06 8.02 -7.54
CA MET A 1 -9.87 7.69 -6.73
C MET A 1 -8.72 7.27 -7.64
N SER A 2 -8.33 8.10 -8.60
CA SER A 2 -7.39 7.76 -9.69
C SER A 2 -6.06 8.50 -9.62
N THR A 3 -5.88 9.40 -8.65
CA THR A 3 -4.66 10.19 -8.44
C THR A 3 -3.55 9.43 -7.71
N ASP A 4 -3.82 8.25 -7.17
CA ASP A 4 -2.84 7.46 -6.41
C ASP A 4 -1.92 6.60 -7.31
N ILE A 5 -2.28 6.42 -8.59
CA ILE A 5 -1.51 5.58 -9.52
C ILE A 5 -0.16 6.22 -9.86
N LEU A 6 -0.10 7.56 -9.99
CA LEU A 6 1.16 8.26 -10.28
C LEU A 6 2.11 8.20 -9.09
N THR A 7 1.60 8.41 -7.87
CA THR A 7 2.36 8.25 -6.62
C THR A 7 2.83 6.81 -6.43
N GLN A 8 1.98 5.84 -6.76
CA GLN A 8 2.32 4.42 -6.74
C GLN A 8 3.44 4.10 -7.74
N LEU A 9 3.38 4.65 -8.96
CA LEU A 9 4.43 4.48 -9.96
C LEU A 9 5.78 5.02 -9.44
N GLN A 10 5.77 6.21 -8.85
CA GLN A 10 6.96 6.80 -8.24
C GLN A 10 7.53 5.91 -7.13
N THR A 11 6.68 5.40 -6.24
CA THR A 11 7.08 4.46 -5.19
C THR A 11 7.67 3.16 -5.77
N THR A 12 7.07 2.61 -6.84
CA THR A 12 7.60 1.38 -7.47
C THR A 12 8.94 1.61 -8.17
N TYR A 13 9.17 2.80 -8.73
CA TYR A 13 10.43 3.15 -9.35
C TYR A 13 11.56 3.30 -8.31
N ASP A 14 11.28 3.94 -7.17
CA ASP A 14 12.24 4.06 -6.07
C ASP A 14 12.60 2.69 -5.48
N GLN A 15 11.63 1.78 -5.37
CA GLN A 15 11.87 0.38 -4.98
C GLN A 15 12.79 -0.34 -5.96
N LEU A 16 12.59 -0.15 -7.28
CA LEU A 16 13.42 -0.75 -8.32
C LEU A 16 14.87 -0.22 -8.27
N LEU A 17 15.07 1.07 -8.04
CA LEU A 17 16.41 1.63 -7.85
C LEU A 17 17.12 1.07 -6.61
N THR A 18 16.40 0.95 -5.51
CA THR A 18 16.91 0.32 -4.28
C THR A 18 17.33 -1.12 -4.53
N GLN A 19 16.53 -1.85 -5.31
CA GLN A 19 16.83 -3.22 -5.70
C GLN A 19 18.02 -3.32 -6.67
N PHE A 20 18.21 -2.38 -7.59
CA PHE A 20 19.43 -2.34 -8.40
C PHE A 20 20.69 -2.12 -7.56
N PHE A 21 20.63 -1.22 -6.59
CA PHE A 21 21.76 -1.01 -5.69
C PHE A 21 22.05 -2.25 -4.84
N SER A 22 21.03 -2.91 -4.30
CA SER A 22 21.21 -4.11 -3.47
C SER A 22 21.73 -5.29 -4.28
N THR A 23 21.28 -5.47 -5.52
CA THR A 23 21.74 -6.54 -6.42
C THR A 23 23.20 -6.37 -6.83
N VAL A 24 23.60 -5.16 -7.25
CA VAL A 24 25.01 -4.87 -7.57
C VAL A 24 25.90 -5.06 -6.34
N SER A 25 25.45 -4.59 -5.18
CA SER A 25 26.17 -4.76 -3.91
C SER A 25 26.29 -6.24 -3.51
N TYR A 26 25.23 -7.03 -3.69
CA TYR A 26 25.23 -8.46 -3.43
C TYR A 26 26.22 -9.19 -4.35
N LEU A 27 26.17 -8.92 -5.66
CA LEU A 27 27.10 -9.49 -6.63
C LEU A 27 28.55 -9.15 -6.29
N SER A 28 28.84 -7.90 -5.95
CA SER A 28 30.19 -7.46 -5.59
C SER A 28 30.73 -8.09 -4.30
N GLN A 29 29.87 -8.46 -3.33
CA GLN A 29 30.32 -8.93 -2.02
C GLN A 29 30.26 -10.46 -1.84
N ARG A 30 29.44 -11.15 -2.64
CA ARG A 30 29.11 -12.57 -2.46
C ARG A 30 29.62 -13.46 -3.60
N HIS A 31 30.23 -12.88 -4.64
CA HIS A 31 30.73 -13.67 -5.77
C HIS A 31 31.72 -14.77 -5.29
N PRO A 32 31.67 -15.97 -5.89
CA PRO A 32 32.66 -16.99 -5.62
C PRO A 32 34.05 -16.50 -6.07
N LEU A 33 35.07 -16.82 -5.29
CA LEU A 33 36.47 -16.57 -5.67
C LEU A 33 36.90 -17.71 -6.60
N VAL A 34 37.13 -17.38 -7.88
CA VAL A 34 37.63 -18.34 -8.87
C VAL A 34 39.14 -18.23 -8.88
N ALA A 35 39.83 -19.34 -8.60
CA ALA A 35 41.28 -19.39 -8.74
C ALA A 35 41.66 -19.27 -10.24
N PRO A 36 42.73 -18.53 -10.58
CA PRO A 36 43.27 -18.54 -11.93
C PRO A 36 43.60 -19.95 -12.39
N GLU A 37 43.46 -20.22 -13.70
CA GLU A 37 43.94 -21.48 -14.26
C GLU A 37 45.45 -21.61 -13.99
N PRO A 38 45.92 -22.77 -13.50
CA PRO A 38 47.32 -22.94 -13.17
C PRO A 38 48.16 -22.94 -14.45
N ASP A 39 48.95 -21.89 -14.65
CA ASP A 39 49.96 -21.83 -15.70
C ASP A 39 51.11 -22.79 -15.33
N PRO A 40 51.44 -23.81 -16.15
CA PRO A 40 52.55 -24.72 -15.89
C PRO A 40 53.92 -24.03 -15.87
N SER A 41 54.03 -22.78 -16.33
CA SER A 41 55.25 -22.00 -16.33
C SER A 41 55.37 -20.99 -15.19
N ASP A 42 54.38 -20.90 -14.29
CA ASP A 42 54.42 -20.02 -13.11
C ASP A 42 55.14 -20.70 -11.91
N PRO A 43 56.33 -20.20 -11.50
CA PRO A 43 57.08 -20.72 -10.36
C PRO A 43 56.37 -20.59 -9.00
N TYR A 44 55.35 -19.73 -8.89
CA TYR A 44 54.61 -19.50 -7.65
C TYR A 44 53.39 -20.42 -7.50
N THR A 45 52.82 -20.89 -8.60
CA THR A 45 51.66 -21.79 -8.62
C THR A 45 52.06 -23.28 -8.56
N ASN A 46 53.28 -23.64 -8.97
CA ASN A 46 53.81 -25.01 -8.88
C ASN A 46 55.25 -25.04 -8.33
N PRO A 47 55.44 -24.96 -7.00
CA PRO A 47 56.79 -24.97 -6.43
C PRO A 47 57.45 -26.34 -6.65
N PRO A 48 58.67 -26.39 -7.22
CA PRO A 48 59.40 -27.65 -7.35
C PRO A 48 59.65 -28.22 -5.95
N ALA A 49 59.44 -29.53 -5.79
CA ALA A 49 59.44 -30.30 -4.53
C ALA A 49 60.71 -30.23 -3.66
N VAL A 50 61.66 -29.36 -3.98
CA VAL A 50 62.98 -29.23 -3.35
C VAL A 50 63.03 -28.35 -2.09
N HIS A 51 61.94 -27.68 -1.70
CA HIS A 51 61.94 -26.77 -0.52
C HIS A 51 61.11 -27.26 0.68
N ALA A 52 60.61 -28.50 0.68
CA ALA A 52 59.83 -29.06 1.79
C ALA A 52 60.66 -29.51 3.01
N GLN A 53 61.83 -28.91 3.25
CA GLN A 53 62.64 -29.21 4.43
C GLN A 53 63.06 -27.95 5.18
N ALA A 54 62.68 -27.96 6.47
CA ALA A 54 63.17 -27.16 7.58
C ALA A 54 62.57 -25.76 7.77
N VAL A 55 61.50 -25.68 8.58
CA VAL A 55 61.55 -24.95 9.86
C VAL A 55 60.75 -25.71 10.91
N GLN A 56 61.44 -26.49 11.75
CA GLN A 56 60.91 -26.99 13.02
C GLN A 56 61.09 -25.90 14.07
N THR A 57 60.05 -25.50 14.77
CA THR A 57 60.14 -24.67 15.99
C THR A 57 59.39 -25.31 17.15
N PRO A 58 59.85 -25.10 18.41
CA PRO A 58 59.60 -26.00 19.52
C PRO A 58 58.29 -25.71 20.27
N THR A 59 57.88 -26.75 20.96
CA THR A 59 56.80 -26.95 21.94
C THR A 59 56.44 -25.74 22.83
N ALA A 60 55.17 -25.34 22.83
CA ALA A 60 54.51 -24.66 23.95
C ALA A 60 53.05 -25.13 24.05
N THR A 61 52.72 -25.72 25.19
CA THR A 61 51.44 -26.33 25.54
C THR A 61 50.44 -25.25 25.96
N ASN A 62 49.35 -25.06 25.21
CA ASN A 62 48.16 -24.34 25.66
C ASN A 62 46.94 -25.28 25.54
N PRO A 63 46.20 -25.54 26.64
CA PRO A 63 45.01 -26.36 26.60
C PRO A 63 43.77 -25.46 26.63
N ASP A 64 43.21 -25.12 25.47
CA ASP A 64 41.75 -25.06 25.34
C ASP A 64 41.34 -25.12 23.85
N GLY A 65 40.27 -25.88 23.58
CA GLY A 65 40.03 -26.58 22.33
C GLY A 65 39.61 -25.75 21.10
N GLY A 66 39.74 -26.40 19.93
CA GLY A 66 39.12 -25.98 18.68
C GLY A 66 40.05 -26.04 17.47
N SER A 67 40.29 -27.24 16.95
CA SER A 67 41.05 -27.50 15.72
C SER A 67 40.38 -26.90 14.47
N ALA A 68 41.07 -26.02 13.76
CA ALA A 68 40.95 -25.86 12.31
C ALA A 68 42.29 -25.42 11.72
N GLN A 69 42.96 -26.35 11.04
CA GLN A 69 44.07 -26.06 10.13
C GLN A 69 43.56 -25.11 9.03
N ASN A 70 44.21 -23.97 8.87
CA ASN A 70 44.21 -23.24 7.61
C ASN A 70 45.60 -22.64 7.44
N GLY A 71 46.27 -23.01 6.35
CA GLY A 71 47.54 -22.41 5.94
C GLY A 71 47.29 -20.93 5.64
N GLY A 72 47.71 -20.06 6.56
CA GLY A 72 47.57 -18.63 6.41
C GLY A 72 48.51 -18.12 5.32
N LEU A 73 47.98 -17.88 4.13
CA LEU A 73 48.54 -16.89 3.23
C LEU A 73 48.41 -15.54 3.94
N LEU A 74 49.54 -14.92 4.31
CA LEU A 74 49.56 -13.54 4.81
C LEU A 74 49.09 -12.63 3.65
N PRO A 75 48.00 -11.87 3.80
CA PRO A 75 47.56 -10.92 2.78
C PRO A 75 48.65 -9.85 2.56
N GLY A 76 48.85 -9.47 1.29
CA GLY A 76 49.88 -8.49 0.91
C GLY A 76 49.59 -7.09 1.45
N PRO A 77 50.56 -6.16 1.44
CA PRO A 77 50.36 -4.80 1.91
C PRO A 77 49.25 -4.05 1.15
N GLU A 78 48.92 -4.42 -0.09
CA GLU A 78 47.76 -3.89 -0.82
C GLU A 78 46.39 -4.39 -0.30
N ASP A 79 46.34 -5.53 0.38
CA ASP A 79 45.10 -6.06 1.02
C ASP A 79 44.82 -5.40 2.39
N THR A 80 45.67 -4.48 2.85
CA THR A 80 45.48 -3.77 4.12
C THR A 80 44.55 -2.56 4.02
N ASP A 81 44.24 -2.10 2.80
CA ASP A 81 43.15 -1.16 2.58
C ASP A 81 41.84 -1.92 2.73
N ARG A 82 41.38 -1.99 3.98
CA ARG A 82 40.12 -2.59 4.40
C ARG A 82 38.99 -1.99 3.56
N SER A 83 38.58 -2.71 2.52
CA SER A 83 37.39 -2.35 1.74
C SER A 83 36.23 -2.08 2.70
N VAL A 84 35.49 -0.99 2.46
CA VAL A 84 34.36 -0.58 3.31
C VAL A 84 33.35 -1.72 3.50
N TYR A 85 33.32 -2.66 2.56
CA TYR A 85 32.58 -3.91 2.62
C TYR A 85 33.54 -5.11 2.57
N PRO A 86 33.68 -5.89 3.66
CA PRO A 86 34.48 -7.10 3.62
C PRO A 86 33.82 -8.15 2.72
N LEU A 87 34.62 -8.78 1.85
CA LEU A 87 34.17 -9.90 1.03
C LEU A 87 33.65 -11.02 1.92
N ARG A 88 32.46 -11.56 1.62
CA ARG A 88 31.96 -12.79 2.24
C ARG A 88 31.49 -13.71 1.13
N PRO A 89 32.41 -14.42 0.45
CA PRO A 89 32.06 -15.24 -0.70
C PRO A 89 31.02 -16.30 -0.30
N ALA A 90 29.97 -16.43 -1.11
CA ALA A 90 28.99 -17.50 -1.00
C ALA A 90 29.43 -18.72 -1.82
N SER A 91 28.84 -19.89 -1.57
CA SER A 91 29.07 -21.05 -2.44
C SER A 91 28.47 -20.80 -3.82
N ALA A 92 29.08 -21.33 -4.89
CA ALA A 92 28.65 -21.09 -6.26
C ALA A 92 27.14 -21.37 -6.48
N GLY A 93 26.63 -22.50 -5.96
CA GLY A 93 25.21 -22.84 -6.11
C GLY A 93 24.26 -21.90 -5.34
N THR A 94 24.65 -21.39 -4.17
CA THR A 94 23.83 -20.40 -3.44
C THR A 94 23.85 -19.03 -4.11
N PHE A 95 24.99 -18.64 -4.66
CA PHE A 95 25.16 -17.41 -5.42
C PHE A 95 24.34 -17.43 -6.72
N GLU A 96 24.41 -18.50 -7.50
CA GLU A 96 23.64 -18.67 -8.74
C GLU A 96 22.13 -18.67 -8.49
N SER A 97 21.69 -19.38 -7.44
CA SER A 97 20.28 -19.41 -7.05
C SER A 97 19.79 -18.01 -6.64
N ALA A 98 20.57 -17.29 -5.83
CA ALA A 98 20.23 -15.94 -5.40
C ALA A 98 20.26 -14.94 -6.57
N GLN A 99 21.23 -15.06 -7.48
CA GLN A 99 21.29 -14.23 -8.69
C GLN A 99 20.04 -14.42 -9.55
N ARG A 100 19.56 -15.66 -9.69
CA ARG A 100 18.35 -15.97 -10.42
C ARG A 100 17.10 -15.36 -9.76
N GLU A 101 16.95 -15.52 -8.45
CA GLU A 101 15.84 -14.94 -7.68
C GLU A 101 15.80 -13.42 -7.80
N LEU A 102 16.96 -12.76 -7.65
CA LEU A 102 17.09 -11.32 -7.78
C LEU A 102 16.74 -10.83 -9.19
N ALA A 103 17.12 -11.58 -10.23
CA ALA A 103 16.78 -11.26 -11.61
C ALA A 103 15.28 -11.45 -11.90
N GLU A 104 14.66 -12.51 -11.37
CA GLU A 104 13.23 -12.77 -11.52
C GLU A 104 12.39 -11.67 -10.85
N ASP A 105 12.78 -11.21 -9.65
CA ASP A 105 12.08 -10.12 -8.95
C ASP A 105 12.25 -8.77 -9.67
N LEU A 106 13.44 -8.47 -10.22
CA LEU A 106 13.67 -7.28 -11.05
C LEU A 106 12.77 -7.26 -12.29
N VAL A 107 12.63 -8.40 -12.98
CA VAL A 107 11.75 -8.52 -14.16
C VAL A 107 10.29 -8.36 -13.77
N ALA A 108 9.85 -8.99 -12.67
CA ALA A 108 8.49 -8.85 -12.17
C ALA A 108 8.18 -7.38 -11.80
N LYS A 109 9.13 -6.66 -11.20
CA LYS A 109 9.01 -5.22 -10.91
C LYS A 109 8.95 -4.36 -12.16
N ALA A 110 9.74 -4.66 -13.19
CA ALA A 110 9.67 -3.96 -14.47
C ALA A 110 8.29 -4.15 -15.12
N GLN A 111 7.75 -5.37 -15.14
CA GLN A 111 6.39 -5.65 -15.63
C GLN A 111 5.31 -4.93 -14.82
N GLN A 112 5.48 -4.84 -13.49
CA GLN A 112 4.60 -4.06 -12.64
C GLN A 112 4.58 -2.59 -13.08
N ILE A 113 5.74 -1.99 -13.35
CA ILE A 113 5.84 -0.60 -13.82
C ILE A 113 5.15 -0.44 -15.18
N GLU A 114 5.36 -1.34 -16.14
CA GLU A 114 4.68 -1.31 -17.43
C GLU A 114 3.16 -1.38 -17.29
N PHE A 115 2.67 -2.27 -16.41
CA PHE A 115 1.24 -2.37 -16.11
C PHE A 115 0.70 -1.09 -15.50
N LEU A 116 1.41 -0.49 -14.53
CA LEU A 116 1.03 0.80 -13.93
C LEU A 116 0.99 1.92 -14.98
N ILE A 117 1.97 1.96 -15.89
CA ILE A 117 1.99 2.92 -16.99
C ILE A 117 0.76 2.75 -17.88
N SER A 118 0.42 1.50 -18.25
CA SER A 118 -0.76 1.23 -19.08
C SER A 118 -2.09 1.62 -18.41
N ARG A 119 -2.11 1.67 -17.07
CA ARG A 119 -3.29 1.99 -16.26
C ARG A 119 -3.38 3.47 -15.90
N LEU A 120 -2.39 4.29 -16.28
CA LEU A 120 -2.41 5.73 -16.01
C LEU A 120 -3.67 6.35 -16.66
N PRO A 121 -4.52 7.03 -15.89
CA PRO A 121 -5.72 7.65 -16.43
C PRO A 121 -5.32 8.85 -17.31
N GLY A 122 -5.91 8.92 -18.51
CA GLY A 122 -5.66 10.02 -19.44
C GLY A 122 -4.41 9.89 -20.29
N ILE A 123 -3.70 8.74 -20.26
CA ILE A 123 -2.61 8.52 -21.23
C ILE A 123 -3.15 8.56 -22.65
N GLY A 124 -2.47 9.30 -23.53
CA GLY A 124 -2.85 9.43 -24.94
C GLY A 124 -4.03 10.36 -25.23
N ARG A 125 -4.64 11.02 -24.23
CA ARG A 125 -5.61 12.10 -24.46
C ARG A 125 -4.88 13.44 -24.51
N GLY A 126 -5.27 14.30 -25.45
CA GLY A 126 -4.74 15.66 -25.52
C GLY A 126 -5.27 16.53 -24.39
N GLU A 127 -4.46 17.50 -23.93
CA GLU A 127 -4.87 18.48 -22.91
C GLU A 127 -6.16 19.21 -23.31
N ASP A 128 -6.30 19.56 -24.59
CA ASP A 128 -7.50 20.22 -25.12
C ASP A 128 -8.76 19.36 -24.99
N GLU A 129 -8.66 18.05 -25.23
CA GLU A 129 -9.77 17.12 -25.10
C GLU A 129 -10.17 16.95 -23.64
N GLN A 130 -9.17 16.79 -22.75
CA GLN A 130 -9.38 16.74 -21.31
C GLN A 130 -10.02 18.03 -20.78
N ALA A 131 -9.58 19.20 -21.24
CA ALA A 131 -10.14 20.48 -20.86
C ALA A 131 -11.58 20.68 -21.37
N ARG A 132 -11.89 20.19 -22.57
CA ARG A 132 -13.28 20.19 -23.10
C ARG A 132 -14.18 19.28 -22.26
N GLU A 133 -13.73 18.07 -21.95
CA GLU A 133 -14.47 17.12 -21.11
C GLU A 133 -14.71 17.69 -19.71
N ILE A 134 -13.71 18.35 -19.09
CA ILE A 134 -13.88 19.04 -17.80
C ILE A 134 -14.96 20.12 -17.89
N ARG A 135 -14.93 20.97 -18.92
CA ARG A 135 -15.95 22.03 -19.08
C ARG A 135 -17.35 21.45 -19.20
N GLU A 136 -17.51 20.40 -19.99
CA GLU A 136 -18.79 19.72 -20.16
C GLU A 136 -19.28 19.07 -18.85
N LEU A 137 -18.40 18.39 -18.11
CA LEU A 137 -18.73 17.82 -16.80
C LEU A 137 -19.15 18.90 -15.81
N VAL A 138 -18.47 20.05 -15.78
CA VAL A 138 -18.83 21.18 -14.91
C VAL A 138 -20.22 21.70 -15.24
N GLU A 139 -20.57 21.83 -16.53
CA GLU A 139 -21.92 22.24 -16.94
C GLU A 139 -22.98 21.20 -16.53
N ARG A 140 -22.70 19.91 -16.76
CA ARG A 140 -23.60 18.82 -16.31
C ARG A 140 -23.80 18.82 -14.80
N VAL A 141 -22.75 19.05 -14.01
CA VAL A 141 -22.84 19.16 -12.55
C VAL A 141 -23.71 20.35 -12.15
N ARG A 142 -23.50 21.53 -12.75
CA ARG A 142 -24.33 22.72 -12.47
C ARG A 142 -25.81 22.46 -12.78
N ALA A 143 -26.11 21.85 -13.93
CA ALA A 143 -27.49 21.51 -14.30
C ALA A 143 -28.13 20.54 -13.29
N MET A 144 -27.38 19.53 -12.85
CA MET A 144 -27.83 18.58 -11.83
C MET A 144 -28.06 19.23 -10.47
N GLU A 145 -27.24 20.20 -10.06
CA GLU A 145 -27.42 20.97 -8.83
C GLU A 145 -28.68 21.84 -8.88
N VAL A 146 -28.93 22.53 -10.00
CA VAL A 146 -30.16 23.30 -10.21
C VAL A 146 -31.38 22.38 -10.11
N ARG A 147 -31.35 21.23 -10.78
CA ARG A 147 -32.43 20.23 -10.72
C ARG A 147 -32.65 19.71 -9.30
N ARG A 148 -31.57 19.46 -8.54
CA ARG A 148 -31.66 19.06 -7.13
C ARG A 148 -32.29 20.16 -6.28
N LYS A 149 -31.96 21.44 -6.56
CA LYS A 149 -32.50 22.59 -5.83
C LYS A 149 -33.99 22.80 -6.11
N THR A 150 -34.44 22.68 -7.36
CA THR A 150 -35.86 22.80 -7.72
C THR A 150 -36.67 21.66 -7.11
N LYS A 151 -36.21 20.41 -7.23
CA LYS A 151 -36.87 19.26 -6.59
C LYS A 151 -36.98 19.39 -5.07
N ARG A 152 -35.94 19.91 -4.41
CA ARG A 152 -35.99 20.22 -2.97
C ARG A 152 -36.92 21.40 -2.62
N LYS A 153 -37.18 22.31 -3.55
CA LYS A 153 -38.14 23.39 -3.35
C LYS A 153 -39.56 22.85 -3.45
N GLU A 154 -39.86 22.12 -4.53
CA GLU A 154 -41.14 21.44 -4.73
C GLU A 154 -41.47 20.53 -3.53
N MET A 155 -40.51 19.72 -3.08
CA MET A 155 -40.67 18.85 -1.91
C MET A 155 -41.03 19.63 -0.64
N ARG A 156 -40.40 20.79 -0.41
CA ARG A 156 -40.73 21.63 0.76
C ARG A 156 -42.10 22.26 0.64
N GLU A 157 -42.53 22.63 -0.57
CA GLU A 157 -43.86 23.17 -0.80
C GLU A 157 -44.94 22.11 -0.60
N THR A 158 -44.73 20.88 -1.06
CA THR A 158 -45.65 19.76 -0.82
C THR A 158 -45.71 19.37 0.65
N LEU A 159 -44.58 19.36 1.36
CA LEU A 159 -44.55 19.12 2.81
C LEU A 159 -45.34 20.19 3.57
N ARG A 160 -45.17 21.48 3.24
CA ARG A 160 -45.97 22.55 3.87
C ARG A 160 -47.47 22.40 3.66
N LYS A 161 -47.90 21.95 2.47
CA LYS A 161 -49.32 21.67 2.20
C LYS A 161 -49.82 20.50 3.02
N LEU A 162 -49.02 19.43 3.13
CA LEU A 162 -49.33 18.26 3.94
C LEU A 162 -49.44 18.63 5.43
N ASP A 163 -48.48 19.39 5.96
CA ASP A 163 -48.51 19.87 7.35
C ASP A 163 -49.78 20.68 7.65
N GLY A 164 -50.22 21.51 6.70
CA GLY A 164 -51.47 22.27 6.83
C GLY A 164 -52.72 21.38 6.88
N VAL A 165 -52.77 20.32 6.06
CA VAL A 165 -53.88 19.35 6.09
C VAL A 165 -53.87 18.54 7.39
N VAL A 166 -52.68 18.12 7.86
CA VAL A 166 -52.54 17.38 9.12
C VAL A 166 -52.96 18.24 10.31
N LEU A 167 -52.53 19.51 10.35
CA LEU A 167 -52.92 20.43 11.41
C LEU A 167 -54.42 20.74 11.38
N GLY A 168 -55.01 20.90 10.17
CA GLY A 168 -56.45 21.08 10.00
C GLY A 168 -57.25 19.85 10.43
N MET A 169 -56.79 18.64 10.11
CA MET A 169 -57.38 17.38 10.60
C MET A 169 -57.30 17.27 12.12
N ALA A 170 -56.15 17.59 12.71
CA ALA A 170 -55.98 17.58 14.17
C ALA A 170 -56.97 18.54 14.85
N GLN A 171 -57.05 19.79 14.36
CA GLN A 171 -58.01 20.76 14.90
C GLN A 171 -59.46 20.30 14.75
N SER A 172 -59.85 19.74 13.61
CA SER A 172 -61.23 19.23 13.45
C SER A 172 -61.55 18.05 14.36
N VAL A 173 -60.56 17.24 14.73
CA VAL A 173 -60.73 16.16 15.71
C VAL A 173 -60.86 16.75 17.13
N ASP A 174 -60.05 17.75 17.47
CA ASP A 174 -60.13 18.44 18.76
C ASP A 174 -61.49 19.19 18.92
N TYR A 175 -62.06 19.74 17.84
CA TYR A 175 -63.38 20.39 17.86
C TYR A 175 -64.56 19.41 18.08
N GLU A 176 -64.46 18.17 17.59
CA GLU A 176 -65.51 17.15 17.83
C GLU A 176 -65.47 16.65 19.28
N GLU A 177 -64.29 16.57 19.92
CA GLU A 177 -64.17 16.20 21.34
C GLU A 177 -64.76 17.29 22.27
N GLU A 178 -64.61 18.58 21.94
CA GLU A 178 -65.19 19.68 22.73
C GLU A 178 -66.73 19.81 22.57
N GLU A 179 -67.29 19.56 21.38
CA GLU A 179 -68.76 19.55 21.18
C GLU A 179 -69.43 18.34 21.86
N GLU A 180 -68.80 17.15 21.86
CA GLU A 180 -69.33 16.00 22.61
C GLU A 180 -69.30 16.22 24.14
N GLU A 181 -68.30 16.93 24.68
CA GLU A 181 -68.27 17.33 26.09
C GLU A 181 -69.32 18.40 26.44
N GLU A 182 -69.60 19.39 25.57
CA GLU A 182 -70.64 20.41 25.81
C GLU A 182 -72.06 19.83 25.72
N VAL A 183 -72.32 18.92 24.77
CA VAL A 183 -73.64 18.27 24.59
C VAL A 183 -73.92 17.25 25.70
N SER A 184 -72.90 16.55 26.21
CA SER A 184 -73.07 15.61 27.33
C SER A 184 -73.33 16.32 28.67
N ASN A 185 -72.81 17.54 28.87
CA ASN A 185 -73.03 18.32 30.09
C ASN A 185 -74.38 19.06 30.12
N ALA A 186 -75.00 19.33 28.96
CA ALA A 186 -76.33 19.92 28.85
C ALA A 186 -77.49 18.92 29.09
N GLY A 187 -77.20 17.61 29.17
CA GLY A 187 -78.22 16.54 29.23
C GLY A 187 -78.58 16.00 30.61
N HIS A 188 -77.99 16.49 31.71
CA HIS A 188 -78.17 15.87 33.05
C HIS A 188 -79.07 16.63 34.04
N ASP A 189 -79.58 17.83 33.73
CA ASP A 189 -80.35 18.63 34.70
C ASP A 189 -81.82 18.77 34.28
N GLY A 190 -82.68 17.84 34.71
CA GLY A 190 -84.14 18.07 34.66
C GLY A 190 -85.06 16.87 34.46
N ALA A 191 -85.00 15.84 35.32
CA ALA A 191 -86.12 14.90 35.46
C ALA A 191 -86.12 14.19 36.83
N ASN A 192 -86.34 14.93 37.92
CA ASN A 192 -86.78 14.30 39.16
C ASN A 192 -87.80 15.20 39.87
N GLY A 193 -89.07 14.80 39.90
CA GLY A 193 -90.09 15.56 40.59
C GLY A 193 -91.53 15.16 40.28
N THR A 194 -92.07 14.25 41.11
CA THR A 194 -93.47 14.23 41.55
C THR A 194 -94.46 13.38 40.74
N VAL A 195 -94.53 12.09 41.10
CA VAL A 195 -95.73 11.26 40.94
C VAL A 195 -96.53 11.34 42.25
N ALA A 196 -97.69 12.00 42.23
CA ALA A 196 -98.64 12.01 43.33
C ALA A 196 -99.69 10.91 43.08
N GLY A 197 -99.74 9.92 43.97
CA GLY A 197 -100.78 8.89 44.03
C GLY A 197 -101.85 9.24 45.07
N VAL A 198 -103.10 8.98 44.70
CA VAL A 198 -104.29 8.83 45.56
C VAL A 198 -104.33 7.40 46.08
#